data_AF-A0A818R7Z8-F1
#
_entry.id   AF-A0A818R7Z8-F1
#
_cell.length_a   1.000
_cell.length_b   1.000
_cell.length_c   1.000
_cell.angle_alpha   90.00
_cell.angle_beta   90.00
_cell.angle_gamma   90.00
#
_symmetry.space_group_name_H-M   'P 1'
#
loop_
_entity.id
_entity.type
_entity.pdbx_description
1 polymer ?
#
loop_
_entity_poly.entity_id
_entity_poly.type
_entity_poly.pdbx_seq_one_letter_code
_entity_poly.pdbx_strand_id
1 'polypeptide(L)'
;MSDSEDDANEKQVKIVILGDGSSGKTSISERFSKDAFNRDYNQTLGIDYYLKRINLTHSYNVTLAVNDVGGQTLGGAMLDKYIYGADIVLLVYDITNLQSFENLEDWYSTVMKYCAGRKPLFALVGNKSE
;
A
#
# COMPACT_ATOMS: atom_id res chain seq x y z
N MET A 1 -19.11 7.41 -33.46
CA MET A 1 -18.84 6.00 -33.14
C MET A 1 -17.34 5.96 -32.86
N SER A 2 -16.79 5.83 -31.65
CA SER A 2 -17.28 5.15 -30.44
C SER A 2 -16.42 5.52 -29.20
N ASP A 3 -16.15 6.80 -28.91
CA ASP A 3 -15.17 7.19 -27.87
C ASP A 3 -15.81 7.84 -26.62
N SER A 4 -17.01 7.42 -26.20
CA SER A 4 -17.68 8.06 -25.04
C SER A 4 -18.39 7.11 -24.07
N GLU A 5 -18.16 5.80 -24.16
CA GLU A 5 -18.76 4.82 -23.22
C GLU A 5 -17.72 4.09 -22.35
N ASP A 6 -16.42 4.15 -22.68
CA ASP A 6 -15.36 3.44 -21.94
C ASP A 6 -14.89 4.15 -20.65
N ASP A 7 -15.26 5.42 -20.44
CA ASP A 7 -14.92 6.17 -19.21
C ASP A 7 -15.88 5.87 -18.03
N ALA A 8 -16.99 5.16 -18.27
CA ALA A 8 -18.03 4.96 -17.26
C ALA A 8 -17.71 3.86 -16.23
N ASN A 9 -16.57 3.16 -16.34
CA ASN A 9 -16.27 2.02 -15.47
C ASN A 9 -14.78 1.79 -15.13
N GLU A 10 -13.91 2.80 -15.27
CA GLU A 10 -12.54 2.66 -14.78
C GLU A 10 -12.54 2.70 -13.23
N LYS A 11 -12.65 1.52 -12.61
CA LYS A 11 -12.62 1.38 -11.16
C LYS A 11 -11.19 1.57 -10.66
N GLN A 12 -10.99 2.54 -9.77
CA GLN A 12 -9.75 2.72 -9.04
C GLN A 12 -9.86 2.05 -7.67
N VAL A 13 -8.81 1.34 -7.26
CA VAL A 13 -8.67 0.76 -5.92
C VAL A 13 -7.45 1.36 -5.25
N LYS A 14 -7.65 2.00 -4.09
CA LYS A 14 -6.58 2.59 -3.29
C LYS A 14 -6.01 1.55 -2.34
N ILE A 15 -4.74 1.20 -2.55
CA ILE A 15 -3.95 0.30 -1.70
C ILE A 15 -2.99 1.16 -0.89
N VAL A 16 -2.96 0.98 0.42
CA VAL A 16 -1.96 1.63 1.29
C VAL A 16 -1.06 0.57 1.90
N ILE A 17 0.25 0.74 1.78
CA ILE A 17 1.24 -0.18 2.33
C ILE A 17 1.83 0.45 3.60
N LEU A 18 1.69 -0.27 4.72
CA LEU A 18 2.11 0.16 6.06
C LEU A 18 3.01 -0.88 6.70
N GLY A 19 3.79 -0.46 7.69
CA GLY A 19 4.76 -1.29 8.39
C GLY A 19 6.08 -0.55 8.60
N ASP A 20 6.98 -1.16 9.36
CA ASP A 20 8.20 -0.52 9.83
C ASP A 20 9.19 -0.13 8.73
N GLY A 21 10.12 0.76 9.07
CA GLY A 21 11.28 1.02 8.24
C GLY A 21 12.01 -0.28 7.90
N SER A 22 12.57 -0.38 6.70
CA SER A 22 13.29 -1.57 6.20
C SER A 22 12.49 -2.88 6.03
N SER A 23 11.17 -2.90 6.24
CA SER A 23 10.34 -4.11 6.00
C SER A 23 10.16 -4.46 4.51
N GLY A 24 10.56 -3.56 3.61
CA GLY A 24 10.57 -3.79 2.14
C GLY A 24 9.31 -3.35 1.40
N LYS A 25 8.50 -2.47 2.00
CA LYS A 25 7.30 -1.85 1.38
C LYS A 25 7.60 -1.19 0.03
N THR A 26 8.68 -0.41 -0.05
CA THR A 26 9.12 0.24 -1.28
C THR A 26 9.53 -0.79 -2.33
N SER A 27 10.27 -1.82 -1.95
CA SER A 27 10.65 -2.91 -2.86
C SER A 27 9.44 -3.64 -3.45
N ILE A 28 8.40 -3.89 -2.64
CA ILE A 28 7.13 -4.46 -3.11
C ILE A 28 6.43 -3.51 -4.10
N SER A 29 6.33 -2.23 -3.75
CA SER A 29 5.67 -1.21 -4.58
C SER A 29 6.36 -1.03 -5.93
N GLU A 30 7.69 -0.98 -5.93
CA GLU A 30 8.49 -0.85 -7.15
C GLU A 30 8.47 -2.11 -8.00
N ARG A 31 8.61 -3.28 -7.39
CA ARG A 31 8.50 -4.56 -8.11
C ARG A 31 7.15 -4.68 -8.79
N PHE A 32 6.07 -4.38 -8.07
CA PHE A 32 4.73 -4.47 -8.62
C PHE A 32 4.47 -3.46 -9.75
N SER A 33 4.91 -2.21 -9.56
CA SER A 33 4.55 -1.12 -10.46
C SER A 33 5.46 -1.05 -11.68
N LYS A 34 6.78 -1.21 -11.48
CA LYS A 34 7.83 -0.97 -12.48
C LYS A 34 8.53 -2.25 -12.96
N ASP A 35 8.22 -3.41 -12.37
CA ASP A 35 8.99 -4.65 -12.54
C ASP A 35 10.50 -4.46 -12.28
N ALA A 36 10.82 -3.60 -11.31
CA ALA A 36 12.20 -3.27 -10.93
C ALA A 36 12.48 -3.68 -9.49
N PHE A 37 13.75 -3.95 -9.17
CA PHE A 37 14.19 -4.16 -7.81
C PHE A 37 15.52 -3.44 -7.59
N ASN A 38 15.52 -2.49 -6.66
CA ASN A 38 16.71 -1.80 -6.21
C ASN A 38 17.20 -2.39 -4.88
N ARG A 39 18.50 -2.68 -4.79
CA ARG A 39 19.15 -3.17 -3.57
C ARG A 39 19.53 -2.06 -2.61
N ASP A 40 19.63 -0.82 -3.11
CA ASP A 40 19.97 0.33 -2.28
C ASP A 40 18.76 0.72 -1.43
N TYR A 41 18.97 0.73 -0.11
CA TYR A 41 17.95 1.18 0.82
C TYR A 41 17.88 2.71 0.81
N ASN A 42 16.81 3.25 0.24
CA ASN A 42 16.43 4.64 0.37
C ASN A 42 15.15 4.73 1.20
N GLN A 43 15.20 5.44 2.32
CA GLN A 43 14.05 5.60 3.19
C GLN A 43 12.99 6.50 2.53
N THR A 44 11.77 5.99 2.35
CA THR A 44 10.62 6.79 1.91
C THR A 44 10.30 7.87 2.94
N LEU A 45 10.29 9.14 2.52
CA LEU A 45 9.92 10.27 3.37
C LEU A 45 8.45 10.61 3.17
N GLY A 46 7.61 10.28 4.15
CA GLY A 46 6.17 10.52 4.07
C GLY A 46 5.47 9.46 3.23
N ILE A 47 5.26 9.73 1.94
CA ILE A 47 4.49 8.86 1.04
C ILE A 47 5.02 8.93 -0.40
N ASP A 48 5.18 7.76 -1.01
CA ASP A 48 5.39 7.61 -2.46
C ASP A 48 4.13 7.04 -3.12
N TYR A 49 3.86 7.49 -4.34
CA TYR A 49 2.65 7.14 -5.09
C TYR A 49 2.97 6.37 -6.36
N TYR A 50 2.32 5.23 -6.55
CA TYR A 50 2.46 4.39 -7.74
C TYR A 50 1.09 4.06 -8.34
N LEU A 51 1.04 4.01 -9.67
CA LEU A 51 -0.15 3.64 -10.43
C LEU A 51 0.13 2.41 -11.29
N LYS A 52 -0.74 1.41 -11.21
CA LYS A 52 -0.69 0.22 -12.06
C LYS A 52 -2.08 -0.12 -12.58
N ARG A 53 -2.27 -0.04 -13.89
CA ARG A 53 -3.45 -0.61 -14.57
C ARG A 53 -3.28 -2.12 -14.70
N ILE A 54 -4.28 -2.88 -14.28
CA ILE A 54 -4.35 -4.33 -14.44
C ILE A 54 -5.68 -4.74 -15.10
N ASN A 55 -5.64 -5.81 -15.88
CA ASN A 55 -6.82 -6.45 -16.42
C ASN A 55 -7.16 -7.65 -15.51
N LEU A 56 -8.22 -7.55 -14.70
CA LEU A 56 -8.65 -8.63 -13.80
C LEU A 56 -9.37 -9.74 -14.58
N THR A 57 -10.17 -9.34 -15.58
CA THR A 57 -10.83 -10.23 -16.53
C THR A 57 -10.88 -9.53 -17.89
N HIS A 58 -11.22 -10.27 -18.96
CA HIS A 58 -11.20 -9.75 -20.33
C HIS A 58 -11.90 -8.38 -20.50
N SER A 59 -13.00 -8.14 -19.77
CA SER A 59 -13.77 -6.90 -19.83
C SER A 59 -13.67 -6.02 -18.57
N TYR A 60 -12.76 -6.34 -17.64
CA TYR A 60 -12.67 -5.62 -16.36
C TYR A 60 -11.25 -5.12 -16.09
N ASN A 61 -11.04 -3.84 -16.37
CA ASN A 61 -9.80 -3.11 -16.07
C ASN A 61 -9.94 -2.40 -14.72
N VAL A 62 -8.87 -2.46 -13.93
CA VAL A 62 -8.79 -1.77 -12.64
C VAL A 62 -7.48 -1.01 -12.57
N THR A 63 -7.55 0.24 -12.11
CA THR A 63 -6.36 1.02 -11.74
C THR A 63 -6.09 0.83 -10.26
N LEU A 64 -4.93 0.26 -9.93
CA LEU A 64 -4.44 0.18 -8.57
C LEU A 64 -3.59 1.40 -8.27
N ALA A 65 -4.02 2.17 -7.27
CA ALA A 65 -3.29 3.31 -6.72
C ALA A 65 -2.61 2.87 -5.43
N VAL A 66 -1.30 2.66 -5.50
CA VAL A 66 -0.48 2.15 -4.39
C VAL A 66 0.22 3.31 -3.70
N ASN A 67 -0.10 3.48 -2.43
CA ASN A 67 0.51 4.46 -1.53
C ASN A 67 1.52 3.73 -0.64
N ASP A 68 2.81 3.91 -0.91
CA ASP A 68 3.90 3.43 -0.05
C ASP A 68 4.17 4.47 1.03
N VAL A 69 3.96 4.11 2.29
CA VAL A 69 4.12 5.04 3.42
C VAL A 69 5.45 4.78 4.12
N GLY A 70 6.23 5.83 4.38
CA GLY A 70 7.47 5.74 5.13
C GLY A 70 7.24 5.19 6.54
N GLY A 71 8.04 4.21 6.98
CA GLY A 71 7.83 3.52 8.25
C GLY A 71 8.01 4.40 9.50
N GLN A 72 8.73 5.51 9.38
CA GLN A 72 8.84 6.54 10.42
C GLN A 72 7.59 7.42 10.56
N THR A 73 6.61 7.26 9.68
CA THR A 73 5.37 8.06 9.69
C THR A 73 4.40 7.60 10.78
N LEU A 74 4.68 6.48 11.47
CA LEU A 74 3.91 6.07 12.64
C LEU A 74 3.94 7.18 13.70
N GLY A 75 2.76 7.64 14.13
CA GLY A 75 2.63 8.78 15.04
C GLY A 75 2.79 10.18 14.39
N GLY A 76 3.05 10.24 13.08
CA GLY A 76 3.15 11.48 12.33
C GLY A 76 1.79 12.13 12.05
N ALA A 77 1.74 13.47 12.04
CA ALA A 77 0.53 14.27 11.85
C ALA A 77 -0.14 14.16 10.45
N MET A 78 0.46 13.42 9.52
CA MET A 78 -0.03 13.24 8.15
C MET A 78 -0.54 11.82 7.87
N LEU A 79 -0.33 10.88 8.80
CA LEU A 79 -0.65 9.46 8.58
C LEU A 79 -2.14 9.24 8.33
N ASP A 80 -3.00 9.95 9.05
CA ASP A 80 -4.45 9.97 8.88
C ASP A 80 -4.85 10.31 7.43
N LYS A 81 -4.21 11.32 6.82
CA LYS A 81 -4.46 11.74 5.44
C LYS A 81 -4.00 10.70 4.43
N TYR A 82 -2.89 10.01 4.71
CA TYR A 82 -2.35 9.00 3.81
C TYR A 82 -3.25 7.75 3.75
N ILE A 83 -3.77 7.32 4.90
CA ILE A 83 -4.62 6.12 5.03
C ILE A 83 -6.10 6.40 4.76
N TYR A 84 -6.55 7.66 4.82
CA TYR A 84 -7.95 8.01 4.56
C TYR A 84 -8.43 7.52 3.19
N GLY A 85 -9.58 6.87 3.15
CA GLY A 85 -10.17 6.36 1.91
C GLY A 85 -9.43 5.16 1.31
N ALA A 86 -8.55 4.49 2.04
CA ALA A 86 -7.98 3.21 1.60
C ALA A 86 -9.10 2.19 1.36
N ASP A 87 -9.01 1.46 0.25
CA ASP A 87 -9.84 0.28 -0.01
C ASP A 87 -9.17 -0.97 0.57
N ILE A 88 -7.84 -1.03 0.47
CA ILE A 88 -7.00 -2.13 0.94
C ILE A 88 -5.83 -1.56 1.73
N VAL A 89 -5.50 -2.19 2.85
CA VAL A 89 -4.29 -1.94 3.62
C VAL A 89 -3.44 -3.20 3.66
N LEU A 90 -2.19 -3.09 3.21
CA LEU A 90 -1.17 -4.13 3.35
C LEU A 90 -0.31 -3.82 4.57
N LEU A 91 -0.33 -4.72 5.56
CA LEU A 91 0.55 -4.67 6.72
C LEU A 91 1.77 -5.54 6.43
N VAL A 92 2.92 -4.90 6.24
CA VAL A 92 4.15 -5.57 5.78
C VAL A 92 5.19 -5.60 6.89
N TYR A 93 5.64 -6.80 7.23
CA TYR A 93 6.76 -7.02 8.14
C TYR A 93 7.87 -7.81 7.44
N ASP A 94 9.06 -7.74 8.02
CA ASP A 94 10.23 -8.53 7.60
C ASP A 94 10.27 -9.83 8.43
N ILE A 95 10.21 -10.99 7.76
CA ILE A 95 10.21 -12.27 8.48
C ILE A 95 11.50 -12.55 9.24
N THR A 96 12.59 -11.86 8.90
CA THR A 96 13.88 -11.94 9.59
C THR A 96 13.96 -11.04 10.82
N ASN A 97 12.95 -10.19 11.05
CA ASN A 97 12.88 -9.23 12.15
C ASN A 97 11.53 -9.30 12.88
N LEU A 98 11.48 -10.05 13.98
CA LEU A 98 10.26 -10.23 14.80
C LEU A 98 9.66 -8.90 15.29
N GLN A 99 10.50 -7.91 15.65
CA GLN A 99 10.01 -6.60 16.11
C GLN A 99 9.14 -5.92 15.06
N SER A 100 9.47 -6.09 13.77
CA SER A 100 8.69 -5.52 12.67
C SER A 100 7.29 -6.13 12.54
N PHE A 101 7.10 -7.37 13.03
CA PHE A 101 5.80 -8.02 13.12
C PHE A 101 5.01 -7.52 14.33
N GLU A 102 5.64 -7.46 15.50
CA GLU A 102 5.01 -6.98 16.75
C GLU A 102 4.49 -5.53 16.59
N ASN A 103 5.27 -4.67 15.94
CA ASN A 103 4.91 -3.28 15.70
C ASN A 103 3.70 -3.12 14.74
N LEU A 104 3.27 -4.16 14.01
CA LEU A 104 2.07 -4.10 13.16
C LEU A 104 0.78 -3.85 13.96
N GLU A 105 0.75 -4.16 15.26
CA GLU A 105 -0.40 -3.87 16.11
C GLU A 105 -0.66 -2.37 16.23
N ASP A 106 0.39 -1.55 16.31
CA ASP A 106 0.29 -0.09 16.34
C ASP A 106 -0.19 0.47 15.00
N TRP A 107 0.31 -0.08 13.89
CA TRP A 107 -0.13 0.27 12.54
C TRP A 107 -1.61 -0.05 12.33
N TYR A 108 -2.03 -1.25 12.70
CA TYR A 108 -3.42 -1.68 12.62
C TYR A 108 -4.35 -0.79 13.47
N SER A 109 -3.98 -0.56 14.73
CA SER A 109 -4.73 0.29 15.66
C SER A 109 -4.90 1.71 15.13
N THR A 110 -3.86 2.24 14.50
CA THR A 110 -3.89 3.55 13.85
C THR A 110 -4.89 3.60 12.69
N VAL A 111 -4.89 2.61 11.80
CA VAL A 111 -5.88 2.55 10.71
C VAL A 111 -7.29 2.43 11.26
N MET A 112 -7.51 1.57 12.25
CA MET A 112 -8.83 1.37 12.86
C MET A 112 -9.36 2.66 13.51
N LYS A 113 -8.47 3.47 14.10
CA LYS A 113 -8.81 4.77 14.68
C LYS A 113 -9.28 5.78 13.62
N TYR A 114 -8.58 5.89 12.50
CA TYR A 114 -8.85 6.95 11.50
C TYR A 114 -9.80 6.52 10.36
N CYS A 115 -10.01 5.20 10.16
CA CYS A 115 -10.89 4.65 9.12
C CYS A 115 -12.20 4.06 9.67
N ALA A 116 -12.64 4.48 10.87
CA ALA A 116 -13.80 3.90 11.56
C ALA A 116 -15.11 3.87 10.73
N GLY A 117 -15.30 4.82 9.81
CA GLY A 117 -16.50 4.92 8.97
C GLY A 117 -16.50 4.03 7.71
N ARG A 118 -15.33 3.57 7.26
CA ARG A 118 -15.16 2.68 6.09
C ARG A 118 -13.94 1.80 6.33
N LYS A 119 -14.19 0.58 6.80
CA LYS A 119 -13.11 -0.37 7.09
C LYS A 119 -12.49 -0.86 5.78
N PRO A 120 -11.19 -0.64 5.53
CA PRO A 120 -10.50 -1.24 4.40
C PRO A 120 -10.40 -2.76 4.58
N LEU A 121 -10.17 -3.47 3.48
CA LEU A 121 -9.70 -4.85 3.54
C LEU A 121 -8.24 -4.86 4.00
N PHE A 122 -7.90 -5.77 4.91
CA PHE A 122 -6.53 -5.93 5.39
C PHE A 122 -5.92 -7.21 4.83
N ALA A 123 -4.63 -7.14 4.48
CA ALA A 123 -3.81 -8.32 4.25
C ALA A 123 -2.48 -8.17 4.99
N LEU A 124 -2.04 -9.27 5.60
CA LEU A 124 -0.75 -9.38 6.27
C LEU A 124 0.27 -9.95 5.28
N VAL A 125 1.45 -9.33 5.20
CA VAL A 125 2.51 -9.72 4.26
C VAL A 125 3.82 -9.90 5.04
N GLY A 126 4.30 -11.13 5.11
CA GLY A 126 5.65 -11.44 5.56
C GLY A 126 6.60 -11.37 4.37
N ASN A 127 7.48 -10.39 4.36
CA ASN A 127 8.42 -10.13 3.27
C ASN A 127 9.81 -10.71 3.57
N LYS A 128 10.66 -10.84 2.55
CA LYS A 128 12.03 -11.41 2.60
C LYS A 128 12.06 -12.91 2.85
N SER A 129 11.23 -13.65 2.11
CA SER A 129 11.10 -15.12 2.21
C SER A 129 12.09 -15.93 1.38
N GLU A 130 12.94 -15.24 0.62
CA GLU A 130 13.97 -15.83 -0.24
C GLU A 130 15.28 -16.15 0.50
#